data_AF-A0A1Y3AZ48-F1
#
_entry.id   AF-A0A1Y3AZ48-F1
#
_cell.length_a   1.000
_cell.length_b   1.000
_cell.length_c   1.000
_cell.angle_alpha   90.00
_cell.angle_beta   90.00
_cell.angle_gamma   90.00
#
_symmetry.space_group_name_H-M   'P 1'
#
loop_
_entity.id
_entity.type
_entity.pdbx_description
1 polymer ?
#
loop_
_entity_poly.entity_id
_entity_poly.type
_entity_poly.pdbx_seq_one_letter_code
_entity_poly.pdbx_strand_id
1 'polypeptide(L)'
;ISNGLITYTCREPGSFRRCGGQGDLLSGALGTFTHWSHQAFESNEISNTSSIYQNYSPTILACLAASMLTRRCARLAFQKQARSTTTTDLIKEIKNAFSTLYPVD
;
A
#
# COMPACT_ATOMS: atom_id res chain seq x y z
N ILE A 1 7.90 -5.75 6.40
CA ILE A 1 8.73 -5.38 5.23
C ILE A 1 10.14 -5.18 5.73
N SER A 2 11.14 -5.86 5.16
CA SER A 2 12.52 -5.77 5.62
C SER A 2 13.46 -5.67 4.41
N ASN A 3 14.55 -4.93 4.55
CA ASN A 3 15.67 -4.91 3.60
C ASN A 3 16.90 -5.68 4.13
N GLY A 4 16.74 -6.49 5.19
CA GLY A 4 17.84 -7.20 5.85
C GLY A 4 18.60 -6.37 6.89
N LEU A 5 18.40 -5.05 6.95
CA LEU A 5 18.99 -4.16 7.96
C LEU A 5 17.93 -3.61 8.92
N ILE A 6 16.79 -3.19 8.38
CA ILE A 6 15.68 -2.58 9.09
C ILE A 6 14.40 -3.32 8.73
N THR A 7 13.51 -3.47 9.72
CA THR A 7 12.22 -4.13 9.53
C THR A 7 11.08 -3.21 9.96
N TYR A 8 10.15 -2.98 9.04
CA TYR A 8 8.95 -2.18 9.24
C TYR A 8 7.72 -3.07 9.28
N THR A 9 6.92 -2.89 10.32
CA THR A 9 5.64 -3.56 10.48
C THR A 9 4.51 -2.64 10.03
N CYS A 10 3.78 -3.06 9.01
CA CYS A 10 2.58 -2.35 8.57
C CYS A 10 1.49 -2.45 9.64
N ARG A 11 1.10 -1.31 10.21
CA ARG A 11 0.06 -1.22 11.25
C ARG A 11 -1.35 -0.99 10.69
N GLU A 12 -1.50 -0.85 9.37
CA GLU A 12 -2.81 -0.69 8.74
C GLU A 12 -3.66 -1.96 8.99
N PRO A 13 -4.86 -1.83 9.58
CA PRO A 13 -5.73 -2.97 9.80
C PRO A 13 -6.21 -3.58 8.49
N GLY A 14 -6.06 -4.90 8.36
CA GLY A 14 -6.57 -5.71 7.25
C GLY A 14 -7.97 -6.28 7.52
N SER A 15 -8.28 -7.41 6.89
CA SER A 15 -9.52 -8.15 7.12
C SER A 15 -9.29 -9.52 7.74
N PHE A 16 -10.36 -10.11 8.30
CA PHE A 16 -10.37 -11.48 8.83
C PHE A 16 -10.65 -12.54 7.76
N ARG A 17 -10.55 -12.20 6.46
CA ARG A 17 -10.84 -13.09 5.34
C ARG A 17 -9.67 -13.15 4.38
N ARG A 18 -9.35 -14.36 3.90
CA ARG A 18 -8.33 -14.60 2.88
C ARG A 18 -8.94 -15.09 1.56
N CYS A 19 -9.35 -14.19 0.67
CA CYS A 19 -9.78 -14.56 -0.67
C CYS A 19 -8.58 -14.82 -1.62
N GLY A 20 -8.78 -15.70 -2.60
CA GLY A 20 -7.79 -15.96 -3.65
C GLY A 20 -7.68 -14.76 -4.60
N GLY A 21 -6.45 -14.39 -4.98
CA GLY A 21 -6.17 -13.24 -5.85
C GLY A 21 -5.78 -11.92 -5.13
N GLN A 22 -5.79 -11.89 -3.80
CA GLN A 22 -5.35 -10.68 -3.05
C GLN A 22 -3.88 -10.31 -3.33
N GLY A 23 -3.04 -11.31 -3.64
CA GLY A 23 -1.65 -11.11 -4.00
C GLY A 23 -1.48 -10.33 -5.30
N ASP A 24 -2.42 -10.47 -6.25
CA ASP A 24 -2.39 -9.78 -7.54
C ASP A 24 -2.65 -8.28 -7.37
N LEU A 25 -3.58 -7.93 -6.48
CA LEU A 25 -3.81 -6.54 -6.11
C LEU A 25 -2.56 -5.95 -5.44
N LEU A 26 -1.91 -6.70 -4.54
CA LEU A 26 -0.69 -6.26 -3.88
C LEU A 26 0.47 -6.07 -4.87
N SER A 27 0.70 -7.02 -5.77
CA SER A 27 1.79 -6.95 -6.75
C SER A 27 1.58 -5.84 -7.77
N GLY A 28 0.34 -5.64 -8.25
CA GLY A 28 -0.02 -4.53 -9.12
C GLY A 28 0.23 -3.18 -8.45
N ALA A 29 -0.26 -3.00 -7.22
CA ALA A 29 -0.01 -1.79 -6.44
C ALA A 29 1.49 -1.57 -6.18
N LEU A 30 2.22 -2.63 -5.84
CA LEU A 30 3.65 -2.57 -5.58
C LEU A 30 4.44 -2.08 -6.80
N GLY A 31 4.11 -2.57 -8.00
CA GLY A 31 4.75 -2.11 -9.23
C GLY A 31 4.59 -0.60 -9.43
N THR A 32 3.36 -0.10 -9.30
CA THR A 32 3.05 1.33 -9.41
C THR A 32 3.78 2.16 -8.35
N PHE A 33 3.69 1.77 -7.07
CA PHE A 33 4.36 2.51 -5.99
C PHE A 33 5.88 2.45 -6.08
N THR A 34 6.46 1.36 -6.60
CA THR A 34 7.90 1.26 -6.79
C THR A 34 8.37 2.28 -7.81
N HIS A 35 7.69 2.37 -8.96
CA HIS A 35 8.03 3.36 -9.98
C HIS A 35 7.93 4.79 -9.43
N TRP A 36 6.79 5.14 -8.81
CA TRP A 36 6.59 6.49 -8.25
C TRP A 36 7.60 6.82 -7.15
N SER A 37 7.91 5.86 -6.27
CA SER A 37 8.87 6.09 -5.18
C SER A 37 10.27 6.33 -5.73
N HIS A 38 10.74 5.53 -6.69
CA HIS A 38 12.07 5.74 -7.28
C HIS A 38 12.14 7.07 -8.05
N GLN A 39 11.11 7.37 -8.85
CA GLN A 39 11.02 8.64 -9.59
C GLN A 39 11.11 9.85 -8.65
N ALA A 40 10.39 9.84 -7.53
CA ALA A 40 10.38 10.94 -6.56
C ALA A 40 11.72 11.12 -5.82
N PHE A 41 12.50 10.04 -5.66
CA PHE A 41 13.86 10.11 -5.11
C PHE A 41 14.85 10.65 -6.15
N GLU A 42 14.73 10.23 -7.41
CA GLU A 42 15.59 10.72 -8.51
C GLU A 42 15.36 12.20 -8.81
N SER A 43 14.10 12.67 -8.73
CA SER A 43 13.73 14.07 -8.98
C SER A 43 14.11 15.03 -7.85
N ASN A 44 14.67 14.56 -6.73
CA ASN A 44 14.94 15.34 -5.51
C ASN A 44 13.71 16.05 -4.90
N GLU A 45 12.49 15.66 -5.29
CA GLU A 45 11.26 16.21 -4.68
C GLU A 45 11.18 15.90 -3.18
N ILE A 46 11.70 14.73 -2.81
CA ILE A 46 11.69 14.24 -1.43
C ILE A 46 12.70 14.99 -0.54
N SER A 47 13.86 15.39 -1.08
CA SER A 47 14.84 16.20 -0.34
C SER A 47 14.32 17.58 0.02
N ASN A 48 13.41 18.15 -0.78
CA ASN A 48 12.80 19.45 -0.49
C ASN A 48 11.67 19.37 0.53
N THR A 49 11.06 18.19 0.71
CA THR A 49 9.85 18.04 1.51
C THR A 49 10.16 17.79 2.98
N SER A 50 11.04 16.84 3.33
CA SER A 50 11.40 16.56 4.73
C SER A 50 12.67 15.69 4.86
N SER A 51 13.55 16.03 5.81
CA SER A 51 14.74 15.22 6.14
C SER A 51 14.41 13.80 6.63
N ILE A 52 13.19 13.57 7.14
CA ILE A 52 12.72 12.27 7.60
C ILE A 52 12.77 11.22 6.48
N TYR A 53 12.44 11.61 5.25
CA TYR A 53 12.37 10.68 4.11
C TYR A 53 13.75 10.23 3.61
N GLN A 54 14.82 10.98 3.91
CA GLN A 54 16.19 10.60 3.52
C GLN A 54 16.66 9.30 4.19
N ASN A 55 16.06 8.94 5.33
CA ASN A 55 16.42 7.72 6.07
C ASN A 55 15.72 6.46 5.54
N TYR A 56 14.84 6.58 4.54
CA TYR A 56 14.07 5.45 4.01
C TYR A 56 14.47 5.14 2.58
N SER A 57 14.64 3.86 2.27
CA SER A 57 14.79 3.42 0.88
C SER A 57 13.47 3.56 0.11
N PRO A 58 13.48 4.01 -1.16
CA PRO A 58 12.28 4.09 -2.00
C PRO A 58 11.53 2.76 -2.08
N THR A 59 12.25 1.63 -2.11
CA THR A 59 11.65 0.29 -2.17
C THR A 59 10.91 -0.06 -0.89
N ILE A 60 11.40 0.37 0.29
CA ILE A 60 10.70 0.14 1.57
C ILE A 60 9.41 0.93 1.62
N LEU A 61 9.43 2.19 1.17
CA LEU A 61 8.25 3.04 1.10
C LEU A 61 7.20 2.46 0.15
N ALA A 62 7.62 2.04 -1.05
CA ALA A 62 6.74 1.39 -2.00
C ALA A 62 6.09 0.11 -1.43
N CYS A 63 6.88 -0.75 -0.80
CA CYS A 63 6.38 -1.98 -0.17
C CYS A 63 5.38 -1.69 0.96
N LEU A 64 5.67 -0.67 1.78
CA LEU A 64 4.78 -0.27 2.87
C LEU A 64 3.46 0.27 2.31
N ALA A 65 3.54 1.17 1.33
CA ALA A 65 2.38 1.81 0.71
C ALA A 65 1.46 0.78 0.02
N ALA A 66 2.04 -0.15 -0.74
CA ALA A 66 1.30 -1.25 -1.36
C ALA A 66 0.63 -2.14 -0.30
N SER A 67 1.35 -2.49 0.78
CA SER A 67 0.78 -3.30 1.87
C SER A 67 -0.39 -2.60 2.57
N MET A 68 -0.27 -1.30 2.83
CA MET A 68 -1.33 -0.49 3.44
C MET A 68 -2.57 -0.45 2.53
N LEU A 69 -2.39 -0.18 1.23
CA LEU A 69 -3.48 -0.13 0.27
C LEU A 69 -4.25 -1.46 0.22
N THR A 70 -3.54 -2.58 0.04
CA THR A 70 -4.18 -3.92 -0.01
C THR A 70 -4.95 -4.23 1.28
N ARG A 71 -4.38 -3.92 2.45
CA ARG A 71 -5.02 -4.14 3.75
C ARG A 71 -6.29 -3.30 3.91
N ARG A 72 -6.22 -2.02 3.53
CA ARG A 72 -7.36 -1.10 3.56
C ARG A 72 -8.49 -1.58 2.62
N CYS A 73 -8.17 -1.97 1.38
CA CYS A 73 -9.15 -2.55 0.46
C CYS A 73 -9.80 -3.81 1.05
N ALA A 74 -8.98 -4.73 1.58
CA ALA A 74 -9.47 -5.96 2.19
C ALA A 74 -10.43 -5.67 3.35
N ARG A 75 -10.09 -4.71 4.21
CA ARG A 75 -10.93 -4.32 5.34
C ARG A 75 -12.27 -3.73 4.90
N LEU A 76 -12.25 -2.77 3.98
CA LEU A 76 -13.46 -2.13 3.46
C LEU A 76 -14.37 -3.16 2.77
N ALA A 77 -13.80 -4.05 1.96
CA ALA A 77 -14.55 -5.10 1.28
C ALA A 77 -15.14 -6.12 2.29
N PHE A 78 -14.39 -6.45 3.36
CA PHE A 78 -14.87 -7.32 4.42
C PHE A 78 -15.98 -6.70 5.27
N GLN A 79 -15.92 -5.40 5.53
CA GLN A 79 -17.01 -4.70 6.22
C GLN A 79 -18.34 -4.80 5.45
N LYS A 80 -18.29 -4.88 4.11
CA LYS A 80 -19.46 -4.97 3.25
C LYS A 80 -19.92 -6.40 2.98
N GLN A 81 -18.99 -7.33 2.76
CA GLN A 81 -19.27 -8.69 2.28
C GLN A 81 -18.99 -9.79 3.32
N ALA A 82 -18.39 -9.44 4.45
CA ALA A 82 -18.01 -10.36 5.53
C ALA A 82 -17.30 -11.63 5.01
N ARG A 83 -17.84 -12.82 5.29
CA ARG A 83 -17.21 -14.09 4.87
C ARG A 83 -17.28 -14.32 3.36
N SER A 84 -18.21 -13.65 2.66
CA SER A 84 -18.40 -13.74 1.22
C SER A 84 -17.45 -12.85 0.41
N THR A 85 -16.55 -12.09 1.05
CA THR A 85 -15.58 -11.24 0.33
C THR A 85 -14.74 -12.03 -0.67
N THR A 86 -14.70 -11.51 -1.90
CA THR A 86 -13.84 -11.97 -2.99
C THR A 86 -12.86 -10.87 -3.42
N THR A 87 -11.86 -11.21 -4.24
CA THR A 87 -10.86 -10.23 -4.70
C THR A 87 -11.47 -9.14 -5.58
N THR A 88 -12.53 -9.43 -6.33
CA THR A 88 -13.24 -8.41 -7.11
C THR A 88 -13.88 -7.35 -6.21
N ASP A 89 -14.28 -7.72 -4.98
CA ASP A 89 -14.77 -6.76 -3.99
C ASP A 89 -13.65 -5.86 -3.45
N LEU A 90 -12.43 -6.39 -3.29
CA LEU A 90 -11.27 -5.56 -2.93
C LEU A 90 -10.94 -4.55 -4.03
N ILE A 91 -11.03 -4.95 -5.31
CA ILE A 91 -10.76 -4.07 -6.45
C ILE A 91 -11.74 -2.89 -6.46
N LYS A 92 -13.01 -3.11 -6.13
CA LYS A 92 -14.02 -2.03 -6.01
C LYS A 92 -13.66 -1.00 -4.94
N GLU A 93 -12.88 -1.38 -3.92
CA GLU A 93 -12.47 -0.48 -2.84
C GLU A 93 -11.17 0.28 -3.11
N ILE A 94 -10.45 0.03 -4.22
CA ILE A 94 -9.16 0.67 -4.51
C ILE A 94 -9.27 2.20 -4.44
N LYS A 95 -10.28 2.78 -5.09
CA LYS A 95 -10.50 4.24 -5.08
C LYS A 95 -10.63 4.77 -3.66
N ASN A 96 -11.56 4.22 -2.87
CA ASN A 96 -11.84 4.68 -1.52
C ASN A 96 -10.63 4.51 -0.60
N ALA A 97 -9.97 3.35 -0.70
CA ALA A 97 -8.79 3.04 0.09
C ALA A 97 -7.62 3.98 -0.25
N PHE A 98 -7.38 4.22 -1.54
CA PHE A 98 -6.30 5.10 -2.00
C PHE A 98 -6.53 6.53 -1.54
N SER A 99 -7.69 7.12 -1.81
CA SER A 99 -8.00 8.51 -1.39
C SER A 99 -7.95 8.71 0.12
N THR A 100 -8.25 7.68 0.91
CA THR A 100 -8.16 7.76 2.38
C THR A 100 -6.71 7.69 2.89
N LEU A 101 -5.85 6.91 2.23
CA LEU A 101 -4.47 6.69 2.66
C LEU A 101 -3.51 7.74 2.08
N TYR A 102 -3.78 8.19 0.86
CA TYR A 102 -2.98 9.14 0.09
C TYR A 102 -3.93 10.22 -0.46
N PRO A 103 -4.31 11.21 0.38
CA PRO A 103 -5.15 12.31 -0.05
C PRO A 103 -4.48 13.07 -1.19
N VAL A 104 -5.29 13.57 -2.13
CA VAL A 104 -4.83 14.31 -3.31
C VAL A 104 -5.18 15.80 -3.19
N ASP A 105 -5.50 16.25 -1.97
CA ASP A 105 -5.86 17.63 -1.64
C ASP A 105 -4.64 18.56 -1.73
#